data_AF-A0A1F3XW74-F1
#
_entry.id   AF-A0A1F3XW74-F1
#
_cell.length_a   1.000
_cell.length_b   1.000
_cell.length_c   1.000
_cell.angle_alpha   90.00
_cell.angle_beta   90.00
_cell.angle_gamma   90.00
#
_symmetry.space_group_name_H-M   'P 1'
#
loop_
_entity.id
_entity.type
_entity.pdbx_description
1 polymer ?
#
loop_
_entity_poly.entity_id
_entity_poly.type
_entity_poly.pdbx_seq_one_letter_code
_entity_poly.pdbx_strand_id
1 'polypeptide(L)'
;MNSKKLIVLSLLFCLPTLSYAYKFDSDVPADIQKQMIEDLSFINSIEGTDNSSLHQQIFGKVSGPVYTTFFEQRVTGIGMHSCGGGKAVACVIPMYSSSKMWLTENFVKFSHPQVSRMMVVFHEARHTEVKNRNFPHATCPVPFKDADGQDMKSIWTGATLAGEPACDKTPFGSYGSSLIMLKNIQKFCLNCTDKVKMDAGLYADDQFKRIIDQNAIQAIKKDLYAGLSGN
;
A
#
# COMPACT_ATOMS: atom_id res chain seq x y z
N MET A 1 9.69 42.44 -50.19
CA MET A 1 9.69 43.11 -48.86
C MET A 1 8.29 42.95 -48.28
N ASN A 2 7.98 42.48 -47.08
CA ASN A 2 8.71 41.90 -45.95
C ASN A 2 7.69 41.00 -45.22
N SER A 3 8.00 39.73 -44.97
CA SER A 3 7.14 38.81 -44.22
C SER A 3 7.43 38.93 -42.73
N LYS A 4 6.47 39.40 -41.93
CA LYS A 4 6.60 39.51 -40.47
C LYS A 4 6.30 38.15 -39.83
N LYS A 5 7.33 37.50 -39.28
CA LYS A 5 7.19 36.29 -38.46
C LYS A 5 6.78 36.69 -37.04
N LEU A 6 5.63 36.19 -36.60
CA LEU A 6 5.15 36.30 -35.23
C LEU A 6 5.77 35.15 -34.41
N ILE A 7 6.65 35.48 -33.47
CA ILE A 7 7.23 34.52 -32.52
C ILE A 7 6.30 34.46 -31.31
N VAL A 8 5.60 33.35 -31.13
CA VAL A 8 4.82 33.07 -29.91
C VAL A 8 5.77 32.44 -28.90
N LEU A 9 6.13 33.21 -27.87
CA LEU A 9 6.96 32.76 -26.75
C LEU A 9 6.05 32.01 -25.77
N SER A 10 6.02 30.67 -25.83
CA SER A 10 5.33 29.85 -24.84
C SER A 10 6.10 29.89 -23.51
N LEU A 11 5.68 30.73 -22.57
CA LEU A 11 6.12 30.64 -21.17
C LEU A 11 5.59 29.31 -20.59
N LEU A 12 6.47 28.32 -20.42
CA LEU A 12 6.22 27.20 -19.52
C LEU A 12 6.18 27.74 -18.09
N PHE A 13 4.98 27.93 -17.56
CA PHE A 13 4.78 28.07 -16.12
C PHE A 13 5.04 26.72 -15.45
N CYS A 14 6.27 26.51 -14.95
CA CYS A 14 6.53 25.52 -13.92
C CYS A 14 5.82 25.96 -12.64
N LEU A 15 4.53 25.61 -12.51
CA LEU A 15 3.82 25.73 -11.24
C LEU A 15 4.50 24.76 -10.25
N PRO A 16 4.97 25.24 -9.08
CA PRO A 16 5.49 24.35 -8.06
C PRO A 16 4.36 23.41 -7.65
N THR A 17 4.57 22.11 -7.82
CA THR A 17 3.71 21.10 -7.21
C THR A 17 3.76 21.33 -5.70
N LEU A 18 2.62 21.65 -5.09
CA LEU A 18 2.49 21.72 -3.64
C LEU A 18 2.87 20.36 -3.05
N SER A 19 4.12 20.22 -2.60
CA SER A 19 4.52 19.08 -1.77
C SER A 19 3.85 19.29 -0.42
N TYR A 20 2.79 18.54 -0.14
CA TYR A 20 2.24 18.47 1.19
C TYR A 20 3.28 17.79 2.09
N ALA A 21 3.93 18.57 2.95
CA ALA A 21 4.79 18.01 3.98
C ALA A 21 3.91 17.31 5.02
N TYR A 22 4.02 15.98 5.10
CA TYR A 22 3.36 15.19 6.14
C TYR A 22 3.79 15.66 7.53
N LYS A 23 2.85 15.74 8.47
CA LYS A 23 3.18 16.09 9.85
C LYS A 23 3.61 14.84 10.61
N PHE A 24 4.90 14.74 10.89
CA PHE A 24 5.41 13.78 11.86
C PHE A 24 5.21 14.33 13.27
N ASP A 25 4.76 13.48 14.18
CA ASP A 25 4.85 13.76 15.61
C ASP A 25 6.32 13.81 16.05
N SER A 26 6.59 14.52 17.15
CA SER A 26 7.95 14.67 17.68
C SER A 26 8.59 13.39 18.18
N ASP A 27 7.79 12.34 18.43
CA ASP A 27 8.24 11.04 18.91
C ASP A 27 8.55 10.04 17.79
N VAL A 28 8.31 10.40 16.51
CA VAL A 28 8.78 9.59 15.38
C VAL A 28 10.29 9.79 15.21
N PRO A 29 11.11 8.73 15.27
CA PRO A 29 12.57 8.86 15.09
C PRO A 29 12.95 9.51 13.77
N ALA A 30 13.96 10.39 13.77
CA ALA A 30 14.32 11.21 12.61
C ALA A 30 14.74 10.38 11.37
N ASP A 31 15.39 9.25 11.59
CA ASP A 31 15.73 8.27 10.55
C ASP A 31 14.47 7.61 9.95
N ILE A 32 13.47 7.33 10.78
CA ILE A 32 12.17 6.81 10.32
C ILE A 32 11.37 7.86 9.55
N GLN A 33 11.40 9.14 9.98
CA GLN A 33 10.80 10.23 9.20
C GLN A 33 11.45 10.33 7.82
N LYS A 34 12.79 10.29 7.77
CA LYS A 34 13.55 10.31 6.51
C LYS A 34 13.20 9.11 5.63
N GLN A 35 13.18 7.90 6.19
CA GLN A 35 12.80 6.68 5.47
C GLN A 35 11.39 6.79 4.88
N MET A 36 10.43 7.28 5.64
CA MET A 36 9.05 7.46 5.16
C MET A 36 8.98 8.45 4.00
N ILE A 37 9.73 9.57 4.07
CA ILE A 37 9.81 10.55 2.98
C ILE A 37 10.42 9.91 1.72
N GLU A 38 11.50 9.14 1.88
CA GLU A 38 12.15 8.43 0.77
C GLU A 38 11.22 7.36 0.16
N ASP A 39 10.46 6.65 0.98
CA ASP A 39 9.51 5.64 0.52
C ASP A 39 8.31 6.24 -0.22
N LEU A 40 7.80 7.38 0.25
CA LEU A 40 6.75 8.14 -0.43
C LEU A 40 7.27 8.76 -1.74
N SER A 41 8.52 9.23 -1.76
CA SER A 41 9.17 9.68 -3.00
C SER A 41 9.34 8.54 -4.00
N PHE A 42 9.68 7.33 -3.54
CA PHE A 42 9.74 6.15 -4.39
C PHE A 42 8.38 5.84 -5.01
N ILE A 43 7.31 5.80 -4.21
CA ILE A 43 5.96 5.55 -4.74
C ILE A 43 5.56 6.64 -5.73
N ASN A 44 5.85 7.91 -5.44
CA ASN A 44 5.56 9.03 -6.34
C ASN A 44 6.31 8.93 -7.68
N SER A 45 7.40 8.16 -7.75
CA SER A 45 8.15 7.95 -8.98
C SER A 45 7.58 6.85 -9.88
N ILE A 46 6.65 6.01 -9.39
CA ILE A 46 6.19 4.83 -10.15
C ILE A 46 5.49 5.23 -11.45
N GLU A 47 5.87 4.56 -12.54
CA GLU A 47 5.21 4.67 -13.83
C GLU A 47 4.77 3.28 -14.30
N GLY A 48 3.50 3.12 -14.66
CA GLY A 48 2.95 1.86 -15.16
C GLY A 48 2.45 1.95 -16.60
N THR A 49 2.54 0.84 -17.34
CA THR A 49 1.94 0.72 -18.69
C THR A 49 0.44 0.47 -18.69
N ASP A 50 -0.04 -0.21 -17.66
CA ASP A 50 -1.37 -0.78 -17.59
C ASP A 50 -1.77 -0.99 -16.12
N ASN A 51 -3.00 -1.44 -15.90
CA ASN A 51 -3.51 -1.78 -14.58
C ASN A 51 -4.64 -2.81 -14.65
N SER A 52 -4.77 -3.63 -13.62
CA SER A 52 -5.86 -4.57 -13.48
C SER A 52 -7.20 -3.86 -13.20
N SER A 53 -8.31 -4.58 -13.35
CA SER A 53 -9.64 -3.99 -13.13
C SER A 53 -9.90 -3.68 -11.66
N LEU A 54 -9.37 -4.49 -10.73
CA LEU A 54 -9.47 -4.19 -9.31
C LEU A 54 -8.61 -2.99 -8.93
N HIS A 55 -7.42 -2.85 -9.52
CA HIS A 55 -6.56 -1.69 -9.29
C HIS A 55 -7.21 -0.38 -9.73
N GLN A 56 -7.83 -0.40 -10.92
CA GLN A 56 -8.56 0.74 -11.46
C GLN A 56 -9.66 1.23 -10.52
N GLN A 57 -10.31 0.33 -9.79
CA GLN A 57 -11.41 0.66 -8.87
C GLN A 57 -10.94 1.31 -7.57
N ILE A 58 -9.73 0.99 -7.10
CA ILE A 58 -9.21 1.50 -5.82
C ILE A 58 -8.37 2.74 -6.03
N PHE A 59 -7.39 2.65 -6.93
CA PHE A 59 -6.38 3.68 -7.14
C PHE A 59 -6.60 4.38 -8.48
N GLY A 60 -6.97 3.64 -9.52
CA GLY A 60 -6.95 4.12 -10.90
C GLY A 60 -5.75 3.55 -11.65
N LYS A 61 -4.99 4.41 -12.33
CA LYS A 61 -3.77 3.99 -13.05
C LYS A 61 -2.66 3.61 -12.09
N VAL A 62 -1.76 2.70 -12.51
CA VAL A 62 -0.47 2.49 -11.83
C VAL A 62 0.40 3.72 -12.12
N SER A 63 0.41 4.66 -11.19
CA SER A 63 1.05 5.95 -11.37
C SER A 63 1.38 6.57 -10.02
N GLY A 64 2.58 7.09 -9.88
CA GLY A 64 3.05 7.72 -8.66
C GLY A 64 2.16 8.89 -8.22
N PRO A 65 1.83 9.86 -9.08
CA PRO A 65 0.87 10.92 -8.75
C PRO A 65 -0.49 10.41 -8.23
N VAL A 66 -0.99 9.29 -8.78
CA VAL A 66 -2.25 8.67 -8.35
C VAL A 66 -2.10 8.08 -6.94
N TYR A 67 -1.01 7.34 -6.69
CA TYR A 67 -0.73 6.79 -5.37
C TYR A 67 -0.46 7.87 -4.32
N THR A 68 0.31 8.89 -4.67
CA THR A 68 0.59 10.07 -3.82
C THR A 68 -0.71 10.76 -3.43
N THR A 69 -1.57 11.05 -4.41
CA THR A 69 -2.89 11.66 -4.15
C THR A 69 -3.74 10.77 -3.26
N PHE A 70 -3.74 9.45 -3.51
CA PHE A 70 -4.50 8.50 -2.70
C PHE A 70 -4.08 8.57 -1.23
N PHE A 71 -2.76 8.57 -0.96
CA PHE A 71 -2.22 8.64 0.40
C PHE A 71 -2.46 10.01 1.05
N GLU A 72 -2.13 11.10 0.37
CA GLU A 72 -2.20 12.47 0.92
C GLU A 72 -3.63 12.90 1.28
N GLN A 73 -4.63 12.43 0.54
CA GLN A 73 -6.04 12.68 0.86
C GLN A 73 -6.52 11.93 2.11
N ARG A 74 -5.76 10.94 2.57
CA ARG A 74 -6.15 9.99 3.61
C ARG A 74 -5.34 10.16 4.89
N VAL A 75 -4.04 10.40 4.77
CA VAL A 75 -3.10 10.46 5.89
C VAL A 75 -2.42 11.82 5.89
N THR A 76 -2.69 12.60 6.94
CA THR A 76 -2.14 13.94 7.14
C THR A 76 -1.15 14.00 8.31
N GLY A 77 -1.12 12.96 9.15
CA GLY A 77 -0.20 12.84 10.28
C GLY A 77 0.34 11.43 10.45
N ILE A 78 1.57 11.35 10.94
CA ILE A 78 2.27 10.09 11.24
C ILE A 78 2.85 10.21 12.65
N GLY A 79 2.54 9.25 13.53
CA GLY A 79 3.04 9.22 14.91
C GLY A 79 3.48 7.83 15.35
N MET A 80 3.87 7.69 16.61
CA MET A 80 4.14 6.39 17.24
C MET A 80 3.00 5.95 18.17
N HIS A 81 2.68 4.65 18.18
CA HIS A 81 1.73 4.06 19.14
C HIS A 81 1.95 2.55 19.27
N SER A 82 1.50 1.95 20.37
CA SER A 82 1.60 0.50 20.59
C SER A 82 0.57 -0.33 19.81
N CYS A 83 -0.46 0.31 19.26
CA CYS A 83 -1.52 -0.27 18.44
C CYS A 83 -2.17 -1.55 19.03
N GLY A 84 -2.32 -1.61 20.35
CA GLY A 84 -2.92 -2.75 21.03
C GLY A 84 -1.97 -3.93 21.30
N GLY A 85 -0.67 -3.82 20.98
CA GLY A 85 0.37 -4.76 21.42
C GLY A 85 1.36 -5.20 20.34
N GLY A 86 2.29 -6.09 20.71
CA GLY A 86 3.52 -6.38 19.97
C GLY A 86 3.41 -7.16 18.65
N LYS A 87 2.20 -7.34 18.08
CA LYS A 87 2.02 -8.02 16.78
C LYS A 87 1.71 -7.07 15.63
N ALA A 88 1.14 -5.91 15.92
CA ALA A 88 0.81 -4.90 14.91
C ALA A 88 2.08 -4.27 14.34
N VAL A 89 2.04 -3.83 13.09
CA VAL A 89 3.15 -3.11 12.43
C VAL A 89 2.86 -1.61 12.42
N ALA A 90 1.62 -1.26 12.10
CA ALA A 90 1.07 0.08 12.22
C ALA A 90 -0.43 -0.03 12.56
N CYS A 91 -1.08 1.09 12.79
CA CYS A 91 -2.53 1.17 12.90
C CYS A 91 -3.05 2.55 12.52
N VAL A 92 -4.36 2.60 12.24
CA VAL A 92 -5.19 3.81 12.38
C VAL A 92 -6.15 3.57 13.53
N ILE A 93 -6.32 4.57 14.39
CA ILE A 93 -7.29 4.62 15.48
C ILE A 93 -8.33 5.70 15.13
N PRO A 94 -9.41 5.36 14.40
CA PRO A 94 -10.35 6.35 13.86
C PRO A 94 -10.99 7.24 14.93
N MET A 95 -11.12 6.74 16.16
CA MET A 95 -11.68 7.49 17.29
C MET A 95 -10.77 8.62 17.82
N TYR A 96 -9.46 8.56 17.53
CA TYR A 96 -8.50 9.60 17.93
C TYR A 96 -8.21 10.55 16.78
N SER A 97 -8.05 10.01 15.57
CA SER A 97 -7.94 10.79 14.35
C SER A 97 -8.24 9.90 13.16
N SER A 98 -9.18 10.32 12.32
CA SER A 98 -9.55 9.60 11.11
C SER A 98 -8.54 9.77 9.97
N SER A 99 -7.49 10.57 10.13
CA SER A 99 -6.49 10.84 9.07
C SER A 99 -5.05 10.74 9.58
N LYS A 100 -4.83 10.03 10.70
CA LYS A 100 -3.51 9.79 11.25
C LYS A 100 -3.19 8.30 11.24
N MET A 101 -1.96 8.00 10.84
CA MET A 101 -1.38 6.66 10.95
C MET A 101 -0.41 6.65 12.13
N TRP A 102 -0.37 5.54 12.86
CA TRP A 102 0.60 5.32 13.92
C TRP A 102 1.48 4.12 13.58
N LEU A 103 2.79 4.31 13.64
CA LEU A 103 3.78 3.26 13.48
C LEU A 103 4.04 2.61 14.85
N THR A 104 4.33 1.32 14.84
CA THR A 104 4.76 0.57 16.03
C THR A 104 6.26 0.32 16.01
N GLU A 105 6.80 -0.19 17.12
CA GLU A 105 8.18 -0.71 17.20
C GLU A 105 8.48 -1.77 16.14
N ASN A 106 7.49 -2.55 15.68
CA ASN A 106 7.73 -3.55 14.62
C ASN A 106 8.03 -2.91 13.26
N PHE A 107 7.47 -1.73 12.96
CA PHE A 107 7.81 -1.00 11.73
C PHE A 107 9.23 -0.43 11.81
N VAL A 108 9.63 0.05 12.99
CA VAL A 108 10.93 0.69 13.22
C VAL A 108 12.06 -0.33 13.30
N LYS A 109 11.85 -1.43 14.02
CA LYS A 109 12.90 -2.39 14.37
C LYS A 109 13.33 -3.28 13.19
N PHE A 110 12.41 -3.62 12.29
CA PHE A 110 12.68 -4.60 11.24
C PHE A 110 12.90 -3.92 9.89
N SER A 111 14.08 -4.13 9.32
CA SER A 111 14.39 -3.70 7.96
C SER A 111 13.63 -4.57 6.95
N HIS A 112 12.75 -3.95 6.19
CA HIS A 112 11.98 -4.56 5.11
C HIS A 112 12.25 -3.84 3.79
N PRO A 113 12.10 -4.49 2.62
CA PRO A 113 12.19 -3.81 1.34
C PRO A 113 11.29 -2.56 1.24
N GLN A 114 11.75 -1.53 0.53
CA GLN A 114 11.00 -0.27 0.39
C GLN A 114 9.56 -0.49 -0.09
N VAL A 115 9.34 -1.34 -1.09
CA VAL A 115 8.00 -1.64 -1.61
C VAL A 115 7.08 -2.31 -0.59
N SER A 116 7.63 -3.13 0.32
CA SER A 116 6.82 -3.75 1.37
C SER A 116 6.52 -2.79 2.51
N ARG A 117 7.39 -1.83 2.83
CA ARG A 117 7.03 -0.76 3.76
C ARG A 117 5.85 0.05 3.23
N MET A 118 5.85 0.33 1.94
CA MET A 118 4.73 1.03 1.29
C MET A 118 3.44 0.22 1.24
N MET A 119 3.52 -1.11 1.21
CA MET A 119 2.35 -1.97 1.45
C MET A 119 1.67 -1.65 2.78
N VAL A 120 2.43 -1.52 3.87
CA VAL A 120 1.89 -1.17 5.20
C VAL A 120 1.32 0.24 5.19
N VAL A 121 2.03 1.20 4.60
CA VAL A 121 1.57 2.60 4.55
C VAL A 121 0.22 2.72 3.83
N PHE A 122 0.06 2.05 2.68
CA PHE A 122 -1.19 2.05 1.93
C PHE A 122 -2.28 1.19 2.57
N HIS A 123 -1.91 0.12 3.27
CA HIS A 123 -2.82 -0.64 4.13
C HIS A 123 -3.47 0.27 5.17
N GLU A 124 -2.67 1.02 5.92
CA GLU A 124 -3.18 1.93 6.95
C GLU A 124 -3.98 3.08 6.35
N ALA A 125 -3.59 3.59 5.18
CA ALA A 125 -4.37 4.60 4.48
C ALA A 125 -5.80 4.12 4.19
N ARG A 126 -6.06 2.82 3.97
CA ARG A 126 -7.44 2.31 3.84
C ARG A 126 -8.25 2.45 5.11
N HIS A 127 -7.62 2.29 6.26
CA HIS A 127 -8.31 2.40 7.55
C HIS A 127 -8.77 3.83 7.88
N THR A 128 -8.43 4.84 7.07
CA THR A 128 -8.94 6.21 7.20
C THR A 128 -10.29 6.42 6.48
N GLU A 129 -10.74 5.47 5.65
CA GLU A 129 -11.92 5.63 4.81
C GLU A 129 -13.24 5.41 5.56
N VAL A 130 -13.69 6.45 6.26
CA VAL A 130 -14.91 6.43 7.10
C VAL A 130 -16.17 6.02 6.32
N LYS A 131 -16.33 6.47 5.06
CA LYS A 131 -17.47 6.10 4.20
C LYS A 131 -17.58 4.59 3.97
N ASN A 132 -16.47 3.87 4.13
CA ASN A 132 -16.36 2.44 3.99
C ASN A 132 -16.21 1.73 5.34
N ARG A 133 -16.61 2.40 6.44
CA ARG A 133 -16.48 1.92 7.82
C ARG A 133 -15.04 1.63 8.23
N ASN A 134 -14.06 2.35 7.66
CA ASN A 134 -12.63 2.20 7.98
C ASN A 134 -12.05 0.84 7.61
N PHE A 135 -12.69 0.07 6.72
CA PHE A 135 -12.22 -1.25 6.26
C PHE A 135 -11.66 -2.13 7.39
N PRO A 136 -12.46 -2.45 8.43
CA PRO A 136 -11.94 -3.19 9.57
C PRO A 136 -11.51 -4.59 9.12
N HIS A 137 -10.45 -5.11 9.74
CA HIS A 137 -10.04 -6.49 9.50
C HIS A 137 -11.14 -7.47 9.91
N ALA A 138 -11.21 -8.58 9.19
CA ALA A 138 -11.89 -9.78 9.65
C ALA A 138 -10.97 -10.62 10.54
N THR A 139 -11.58 -11.33 11.49
CA THR A 139 -10.91 -12.37 12.26
C THR A 139 -10.56 -13.56 11.35
N CYS A 140 -9.29 -13.96 11.38
CA CYS A 140 -8.81 -15.13 10.66
C CYS A 140 -9.38 -16.43 11.28
N PRO A 141 -9.61 -17.49 10.48
CA PRO A 141 -10.20 -18.74 10.98
C PRO A 141 -9.30 -19.44 12.01
N VAL A 142 -9.85 -20.44 12.71
CA VAL A 142 -9.08 -21.32 13.60
C VAL A 142 -9.45 -22.77 13.28
N PRO A 143 -8.50 -23.62 12.84
CA PRO A 143 -7.11 -23.27 12.52
C PRO A 143 -7.00 -22.38 11.27
N PHE A 144 -5.93 -21.59 11.16
CA PHE A 144 -5.59 -20.85 9.95
C PHE A 144 -4.30 -21.40 9.35
N LYS A 145 -4.45 -22.19 8.28
CA LYS A 145 -3.36 -22.92 7.64
C LYS A 145 -3.14 -22.42 6.21
N ASP A 146 -1.90 -22.50 5.74
CA ASP A 146 -1.57 -22.29 4.32
C ASP A 146 -1.87 -23.54 3.46
N ALA A 147 -1.52 -23.47 2.18
CA ALA A 147 -1.74 -24.56 1.23
C ALA A 147 -0.96 -25.84 1.56
N ASP A 148 0.14 -25.73 2.32
CA ASP A 148 0.99 -26.84 2.74
C ASP A 148 0.56 -27.39 4.12
N GLY A 149 -0.51 -26.84 4.71
CA GLY A 149 -1.03 -27.24 6.02
C GLY A 149 -0.29 -26.61 7.21
N GLN A 150 0.62 -25.66 6.97
CA GLN A 150 1.37 -24.98 8.01
C GLN A 150 0.62 -23.79 8.59
N ASP A 151 0.89 -23.44 9.85
CA ASP A 151 0.26 -22.27 10.47
C ASP A 151 0.61 -20.99 9.71
N MET A 152 -0.43 -20.24 9.37
CA MET A 152 -0.28 -18.91 8.80
C MET A 152 0.37 -17.98 9.82
N LYS A 153 1.51 -17.39 9.44
CA LYS A 153 2.27 -16.45 10.24
C LYS A 153 2.47 -15.14 9.49
N SER A 154 2.60 -14.05 10.24
CA SER A 154 2.95 -12.75 9.66
C SER A 154 4.37 -12.78 9.09
N ILE A 155 4.53 -12.39 7.82
CA ILE A 155 5.86 -12.20 7.22
C ILE A 155 6.69 -11.11 7.94
N TRP A 156 6.04 -10.17 8.63
CA TRP A 156 6.68 -9.07 9.33
C TRP A 156 7.21 -9.43 10.73
N THR A 157 6.43 -10.23 11.47
CA THR A 157 6.65 -10.44 12.90
C THR A 157 6.81 -11.91 13.28
N GLY A 158 6.55 -12.84 12.36
CA GLY A 158 6.54 -14.28 12.63
C GLY A 158 5.39 -14.75 13.52
N ALA A 159 4.49 -13.85 13.96
CA ALA A 159 3.38 -14.18 14.83
C ALA A 159 2.31 -15.01 14.10
N THR A 160 1.75 -16.02 14.76
CA THR A 160 0.60 -16.79 14.27
C THR A 160 -0.63 -15.89 14.09
N LEU A 161 -1.33 -16.07 12.98
CA LEU A 161 -2.48 -15.24 12.58
C LEU A 161 -3.85 -15.85 12.92
N ALA A 162 -3.92 -17.13 13.31
CA ALA A 162 -5.17 -17.79 13.65
C ALA A 162 -5.91 -17.06 14.79
N GLY A 163 -7.19 -16.71 14.56
CA GLY A 163 -8.02 -15.99 15.53
C GLY A 163 -7.71 -14.49 15.67
N GLU A 164 -6.70 -13.97 14.98
CA GLU A 164 -6.36 -12.54 15.01
C GLU A 164 -7.21 -11.75 14.00
N PRO A 165 -7.50 -10.46 14.24
CA PRO A 165 -8.09 -9.56 13.25
C PRO A 165 -7.03 -9.19 12.20
N ALA A 166 -6.66 -10.14 11.34
CA ALA A 166 -5.54 -10.01 10.40
C ALA A 166 -5.89 -10.55 9.00
N CYS A 167 -7.18 -10.59 8.67
CA CYS A 167 -7.70 -11.09 7.41
C CYS A 167 -8.67 -10.11 6.76
N ASP A 168 -8.97 -10.31 5.48
CA ASP A 168 -10.01 -9.57 4.76
C ASP A 168 -11.06 -10.53 4.17
N LYS A 169 -12.31 -10.05 4.08
CA LYS A 169 -13.42 -10.76 3.42
C LYS A 169 -13.73 -10.23 2.01
N THR A 170 -13.05 -9.19 1.56
CA THR A 170 -13.29 -8.60 0.24
C THR A 170 -11.96 -8.23 -0.41
N PRO A 171 -11.90 -8.10 -1.75
CA PRO A 171 -10.70 -7.59 -2.43
C PRO A 171 -10.32 -6.16 -2.02
N PHE A 172 -11.29 -5.39 -1.51
CA PHE A 172 -11.13 -3.95 -1.22
C PHE A 172 -10.74 -3.65 0.23
N GLY A 173 -10.58 -4.68 1.07
CA GLY A 173 -10.05 -4.53 2.43
C GLY A 173 -8.60 -4.05 2.42
N SER A 174 -8.03 -3.81 3.60
CA SER A 174 -6.69 -3.22 3.71
C SER A 174 -5.58 -4.17 3.24
N TYR A 175 -5.69 -5.48 3.49
CA TYR A 175 -4.79 -6.49 2.92
C TYR A 175 -5.03 -6.69 1.42
N GLY A 176 -6.30 -6.77 0.99
CA GLY A 176 -6.67 -6.95 -0.41
C GLY A 176 -6.22 -5.81 -1.32
N SER A 177 -6.43 -4.58 -0.89
CA SER A 177 -5.97 -3.38 -1.63
C SER A 177 -4.44 -3.30 -1.72
N SER A 178 -3.73 -3.65 -0.64
CA SER A 178 -2.27 -3.70 -0.61
C SER A 178 -1.72 -4.77 -1.57
N LEU A 179 -2.32 -5.97 -1.56
CA LEU A 179 -2.08 -7.01 -2.54
C LEU A 179 -2.27 -6.50 -3.97
N ILE A 180 -3.39 -5.84 -4.25
CA ILE A 180 -3.74 -5.33 -5.58
C ILE A 180 -2.70 -4.30 -6.05
N MET A 181 -2.32 -3.36 -5.19
CA MET A 181 -1.26 -2.39 -5.48
C MET A 181 0.05 -3.10 -5.84
N LEU A 182 0.51 -4.01 -4.98
CA LEU A 182 1.77 -4.71 -5.16
C LEU A 182 1.81 -5.60 -6.43
N LYS A 183 0.74 -6.36 -6.73
CA LYS A 183 0.69 -7.15 -7.98
C LYS A 183 0.71 -6.28 -9.22
N ASN A 184 0.11 -5.10 -9.17
CA ASN A 184 0.13 -4.17 -10.29
C ASN A 184 1.51 -3.52 -10.46
N ILE A 185 2.20 -3.20 -9.36
CA ILE A 185 3.61 -2.78 -9.41
C ILE A 185 4.49 -3.90 -9.99
N GLN A 186 4.32 -5.15 -9.54
CA GLN A 186 5.05 -6.31 -10.06
C GLN A 186 4.88 -6.45 -11.58
N LYS A 187 3.64 -6.36 -12.07
CA LYS A 187 3.30 -6.64 -13.47
C LYS A 187 3.57 -5.49 -14.42
N PHE A 188 3.23 -4.27 -14.00
CA PHE A 188 3.06 -3.16 -14.93
C PHE A 188 4.02 -2.00 -14.69
N CYS A 189 4.78 -1.98 -13.58
CA CYS A 189 5.75 -0.92 -13.34
C CYS A 189 6.88 -0.94 -14.38
N LEU A 190 7.02 0.14 -15.13
CA LEU A 190 8.02 0.30 -16.19
C LEU A 190 9.40 0.62 -15.64
N ASN A 191 9.46 1.47 -14.63
CA ASN A 191 10.70 2.01 -14.08
C ASN A 191 11.15 1.32 -12.78
N CYS A 192 10.47 0.25 -12.38
CA CYS A 192 10.88 -0.59 -11.26
C CYS A 192 11.93 -1.62 -11.70
N THR A 193 12.94 -1.83 -10.84
CA THR A 193 13.92 -2.91 -11.01
C THR A 193 13.27 -4.29 -10.84
N ASP A 194 13.91 -5.33 -11.37
CA ASP A 194 13.45 -6.72 -11.19
C ASP A 194 13.36 -7.10 -9.72
N LYS A 195 14.28 -6.61 -8.88
CA LYS A 195 14.23 -6.82 -7.43
C LYS A 195 12.97 -6.21 -6.83
N VAL A 196 12.62 -4.97 -7.18
CA VAL A 196 11.40 -4.32 -6.69
C VAL A 196 10.16 -5.09 -7.11
N LYS A 197 10.10 -5.56 -8.36
CA LYS A 197 8.99 -6.37 -8.87
C LYS A 197 8.88 -7.72 -8.16
N MET A 198 10.01 -8.39 -7.92
CA MET A 198 10.07 -9.65 -7.19
C MET A 198 9.61 -9.48 -5.74
N ASP A 199 10.12 -8.46 -5.04
CA ASP A 199 9.69 -8.14 -3.68
C ASP A 199 8.18 -7.83 -3.66
N ALA A 200 7.69 -7.00 -4.59
CA ALA A 200 6.26 -6.70 -4.69
C ALA A 200 5.42 -7.97 -4.88
N GLY A 201 5.86 -8.89 -5.74
CA GLY A 201 5.19 -10.17 -5.95
C GLY A 201 5.15 -11.05 -4.70
N LEU A 202 6.27 -11.16 -3.99
CA LEU A 202 6.40 -11.97 -2.77
C LEU A 202 5.49 -11.45 -1.64
N TYR A 203 5.51 -10.14 -1.37
CA TYR A 203 4.67 -9.56 -0.31
C TYR A 203 3.19 -9.52 -0.70
N ALA A 204 2.89 -9.36 -1.99
CA ALA A 204 1.54 -9.55 -2.52
C ALA A 204 1.02 -10.96 -2.22
N ASP A 205 1.79 -12.00 -2.56
CA ASP A 205 1.37 -13.38 -2.34
C ASP A 205 1.20 -13.73 -0.85
N ASP A 206 1.97 -13.10 0.05
CA ASP A 206 1.69 -13.17 1.50
C ASP A 206 0.33 -12.56 1.85
N GLN A 207 0.02 -11.36 1.35
CA GLN A 207 -1.25 -10.69 1.65
C GLN A 207 -2.45 -11.45 1.06
N PHE A 208 -2.28 -12.10 -0.10
CA PHE A 208 -3.34 -12.90 -0.72
C PHE A 208 -3.81 -14.04 0.18
N LYS A 209 -2.88 -14.67 0.93
CA LYS A 209 -3.23 -15.73 1.89
C LYS A 209 -4.12 -15.24 3.04
N ARG A 210 -4.21 -13.92 3.27
CA ARG A 210 -5.06 -13.28 4.30
C ARG A 210 -6.47 -12.97 3.81
N ILE A 211 -6.81 -13.28 2.56
CA ILE A 211 -8.17 -13.17 2.04
C ILE A 211 -8.91 -14.48 2.32
N ILE A 212 -9.99 -14.43 3.08
CA ILE A 212 -10.67 -15.65 3.59
C ILE A 212 -12.01 -15.95 2.91
N ASP A 213 -12.57 -14.99 2.18
CA ASP A 213 -13.81 -15.19 1.44
C ASP A 213 -13.54 -15.81 0.05
N GLN A 214 -14.24 -16.90 -0.29
CA GLN A 214 -14.00 -17.62 -1.53
C GLN A 214 -14.32 -16.79 -2.78
N ASN A 215 -15.37 -15.97 -2.75
CA ASN A 215 -15.71 -15.13 -3.90
C ASN A 215 -14.64 -14.04 -4.11
N ALA A 216 -14.15 -13.45 -3.02
CA ALA A 216 -13.03 -12.50 -3.06
C ALA A 216 -11.75 -13.14 -3.62
N ILE A 217 -11.42 -14.35 -3.17
CA ILE A 217 -10.28 -15.14 -3.67
C ILE A 217 -10.39 -15.35 -5.19
N GLN A 218 -11.56 -15.78 -5.69
CA GLN A 218 -11.75 -16.03 -7.12
C GLN A 218 -11.71 -14.75 -7.95
N ALA A 219 -12.30 -13.66 -7.46
CA ALA A 219 -12.23 -12.35 -8.12
C ALA A 219 -10.78 -11.88 -8.26
N ILE A 220 -9.99 -12.00 -7.19
CA ILE A 220 -8.57 -11.64 -7.19
C ILE A 220 -7.76 -12.56 -8.12
N LYS A 221 -7.97 -13.88 -8.09
CA LYS A 221 -7.29 -14.82 -9.00
C LYS A 221 -7.56 -14.47 -10.46
N LYS A 222 -8.82 -14.22 -10.80
CA LYS A 222 -9.23 -13.85 -12.16
C LYS A 222 -8.57 -12.55 -12.63
N ASP A 223 -8.48 -11.54 -11.77
CA ASP A 223 -7.93 -10.23 -12.13
C ASP A 223 -6.40 -10.19 -12.13
N LEU A 224 -5.76 -10.83 -11.14
CA LEU A 224 -4.32 -10.67 -10.87
C LEU A 224 -3.48 -11.90 -11.24
N TYR A 225 -4.06 -13.07 -11.47
CA TYR A 225 -3.30 -14.31 -11.71
C TYR A 225 -3.67 -15.03 -13.02
N ALA A 226 -4.75 -14.64 -13.68
CA ALA A 226 -5.04 -15.12 -15.03
C ALA A 226 -3.91 -14.73 -16.00
N GLY A 227 -3.47 -15.67 -16.84
CA GLY A 227 -2.37 -15.48 -17.81
C GLY A 227 -0.99 -15.95 -17.34
N LEU A 228 -0.84 -16.44 -16.10
CA LEU A 228 0.42 -17.05 -15.61
C LEU A 228 0.50 -18.58 -15.84
N SER A 229 -0.54 -19.18 -16.41
CA SER A 229 -0.60 -20.62 -16.73
C SER A 229 0.04 -20.97 -18.08
N GLY A 230 1.02 -20.19 -18.54
CA GLY A 230 1.71 -20.38 -19.81
C GLY A 230 3.20 -20.06 -19.65
N ASN A 231 3.93 -20.99 -19.04
CA ASN A 231 5.33 -21.32 -19.27
C ASN A 231 5.66 -22.60 -18.51
#